data_AF-X1JHT0-F1
#
_entry.id   AF-X1JHT0-F1
#
_cell.length_a   1.000
_cell.length_b   1.000
_cell.length_c   1.000
_cell.angle_alpha   90.00
_cell.angle_beta   90.00
_cell.angle_gamma   90.00
#
_symmetry.space_group_name_H-M   'P 1'
#
loop_
_entity.id
_entity.type
_entity.pdbx_description
1 polymer ?
#
loop_
_entity_poly.entity_id
_entity_poly.type
_entity_poly.pdbx_seq_one_letter_code
_entity_poly.pdbx_strand_id
1 'polypeptide(L)'
;MTSIIFGFEVEGVDISKKMDIGETKGFQSMAKQATKEYPNFKAVVTSLRNAKTALINDWGGIVYMNGKFYQATPRRDLEVYDRVGMGDSFASGFIYAILSGKGPQEAVEFAAAHGALAGTT
;
A
#
# COMPACT_ATOMS: atom_id res chain seq x y z
N MET A 1 16.46 15.21 1.62
CA MET A 1 16.37 13.76 1.88
C MET A 1 15.29 13.57 2.91
N THR A 2 14.17 12.97 2.53
CA THR A 2 13.01 12.81 3.41
C THR A 2 12.84 11.31 3.59
N SER A 3 13.26 10.79 4.75
CA SER A 3 13.00 9.39 5.10
C SER A 3 11.49 9.17 5.24
N ILE A 4 10.95 8.08 4.69
CA ILE A 4 9.50 7.92 4.53
C ILE A 4 8.91 6.97 5.58
N ILE A 5 9.58 5.85 5.87
CA ILE A 5 9.12 4.84 6.83
C ILE A 5 10.32 4.41 7.67
N PHE A 6 10.28 4.59 9.00
CA PHE A 6 11.36 4.20 9.93
C PHE A 6 12.78 4.66 9.53
N GLY A 7 12.93 5.80 8.85
CA GLY A 7 14.24 6.25 8.38
C GLY A 7 14.66 5.71 7.00
N PHE A 8 13.92 4.75 6.44
CA PHE A 8 14.23 4.19 5.13
C PHE A 8 13.77 5.10 3.99
N GLU A 9 14.63 5.19 2.98
CA GLU A 9 14.34 5.86 1.72
C GLU A 9 13.72 4.89 0.73
N VAL A 10 12.85 5.42 -0.13
CA VAL A 10 12.25 4.66 -1.23
C VAL A 10 12.91 5.13 -2.51
N GLU A 11 13.84 4.32 -3.03
CA GLU A 11 14.55 4.63 -4.27
C GLU A 11 13.56 4.85 -5.43
N GLY A 12 13.81 5.89 -6.23
CA GLY A 12 12.99 6.23 -7.39
C GLY A 12 11.67 6.93 -7.07
N VAL A 13 11.33 7.12 -5.78
CA VAL A 13 10.13 7.87 -5.39
C VAL A 13 10.52 9.30 -5.00
N ASP A 14 10.12 10.24 -5.84
CA ASP A 14 10.19 11.67 -5.54
C ASP A 14 8.82 12.13 -5.01
N ILE A 15 8.76 12.43 -3.71
CA ILE A 15 7.54 12.90 -3.03
C ILE A 15 6.97 14.20 -3.60
N SER A 16 7.76 14.97 -4.36
CA SER A 16 7.32 16.19 -5.03
C SER A 16 6.65 15.93 -6.38
N LYS A 17 6.72 14.71 -6.90
CA LYS A 17 6.18 14.32 -8.21
C LYS A 17 4.99 13.37 -8.08
N LYS A 18 4.19 13.32 -9.14
CA LYS A 18 3.12 12.31 -9.27
C LYS A 18 3.75 10.92 -9.23
N MET A 19 3.12 10.03 -8.47
CA MET A 19 3.57 8.65 -8.29
C MET A 19 2.88 7.74 -9.32
N ASP A 20 3.61 6.83 -9.96
CA ASP A 20 2.99 5.71 -10.66
C ASP A 20 2.81 4.54 -9.68
N ILE A 21 1.57 4.17 -9.38
CA ILE A 21 1.26 3.05 -8.48
C ILE A 21 1.66 1.68 -9.05
N GLY A 22 2.04 1.61 -10.33
CA GLY A 22 2.66 0.44 -10.96
C GLY A 22 4.16 0.32 -10.70
N GLU A 23 4.86 1.41 -10.36
CA GLU A 23 6.30 1.41 -10.13
C GLU A 23 6.62 1.14 -8.65
N THR A 24 6.73 -0.14 -8.30
CA THR A 24 6.81 -0.58 -6.89
C THR A 24 8.18 -1.10 -6.47
N LYS A 25 9.18 -1.05 -7.35
CA LYS A 25 10.54 -1.56 -7.08
C LYS A 25 11.19 -0.90 -5.87
N GLY A 26 11.09 0.43 -5.76
CA GLY A 26 11.61 1.17 -4.61
C GLY A 26 11.00 0.71 -3.29
N PHE A 27 9.68 0.50 -3.28
CA PHE A 27 8.96 0.02 -2.09
C PHE A 27 9.33 -1.41 -1.72
N GLN A 28 9.55 -2.28 -2.72
CA GLN A 28 10.02 -3.64 -2.48
C GLN A 28 11.42 -3.64 -1.83
N SER A 29 12.34 -2.82 -2.35
CA SER A 29 13.69 -2.66 -1.78
C SER A 29 13.62 -2.14 -0.35
N MET A 30 12.83 -1.09 -0.10
CA MET A 30 12.64 -0.52 1.22
C MET A 30 12.04 -1.55 2.20
N ALA A 31 10.98 -2.27 1.82
CA ALA A 31 10.35 -3.27 2.69
C ALA A 31 11.31 -4.43 3.02
N LYS A 32 12.15 -4.83 2.07
CA LYS A 32 13.22 -5.81 2.29
C LYS A 32 14.28 -5.31 3.26
N GLN A 33 14.66 -4.03 3.19
CA GLN A 33 15.60 -3.42 4.15
C GLN A 33 14.97 -3.33 5.55
N ALA A 34 13.71 -2.87 5.64
CA ALA A 34 13.00 -2.74 6.90
C ALA A 34 12.85 -4.09 7.64
N THR A 35 12.52 -5.17 6.92
CA THR A 35 12.44 -6.51 7.52
C THR A 35 13.79 -7.11 7.88
N LYS A 36 14.89 -6.63 7.27
CA LYS A 36 16.25 -7.00 7.66
C LYS A 36 16.68 -6.29 8.96
N GLU A 37 16.38 -5.00 9.08
CA GLU A 37 16.69 -4.20 10.27
C GLU A 37 15.82 -4.60 11.46
N TYR A 38 14.53 -4.88 11.21
CA TYR A 38 13.55 -5.29 12.21
C TYR A 38 13.11 -6.74 11.96
N PRO A 39 13.90 -7.75 12.36
CA PRO A 39 13.62 -9.16 12.09
C PRO A 39 12.34 -9.68 12.78
N ASN A 40 11.80 -8.93 13.74
CA ASN A 40 10.52 -9.22 14.38
C ASN A 40 9.30 -8.83 13.52
N PHE A 41 9.46 -8.00 12.49
CA PHE A 41 8.37 -7.65 11.58
C PHE A 41 7.95 -8.87 10.77
N LYS A 42 6.65 -9.20 10.87
CA LYS A 42 6.06 -10.32 10.10
C LYS A 42 5.65 -9.90 8.70
N ALA A 43 5.26 -8.65 8.52
CA ALA A 43 4.90 -8.07 7.24
C ALA A 43 5.19 -6.56 7.23
N VAL A 44 5.49 -6.02 6.07
CA VAL A 44 5.46 -4.59 5.76
C VAL A 44 4.35 -4.36 4.76
N VAL A 45 3.38 -3.53 5.11
CA VAL A 45 2.17 -3.28 4.32
C VAL A 45 2.07 -1.79 4.07
N THR A 46 1.74 -1.37 2.85
CA THR A 46 1.43 0.05 2.59
C THR A 46 0.47 0.19 1.42
N SER A 47 -0.44 1.16 1.52
CA SER A 47 -1.30 1.56 0.41
C SER A 47 -0.52 2.44 -0.58
N LEU A 48 -0.82 2.30 -1.87
CA LEU A 48 -0.27 3.15 -2.92
C LEU A 48 -1.37 4.11 -3.40
N ARG A 49 -1.05 5.39 -3.53
CA ARG A 49 -1.99 6.41 -3.99
C ARG A 49 -1.32 7.43 -4.89
N ASN A 50 -2.00 7.78 -5.97
CA ASN A 50 -1.66 8.93 -6.80
C ASN A 50 -2.91 9.79 -7.01
N ALA A 51 -2.99 10.94 -6.33
CA ALA A 51 -4.11 11.86 -6.50
C ALA A 51 -3.91 12.69 -7.77
N LYS A 52 -4.57 12.30 -8.87
CA LYS A 52 -4.55 13.06 -10.13
C LYS A 52 -5.32 14.37 -9.98
N THR A 53 -6.47 14.31 -9.31
CA THR A 53 -7.27 15.44 -8.83
C THR A 53 -7.83 15.13 -7.43
N ALA A 54 -8.61 16.04 -6.85
CA ALA A 54 -9.32 15.76 -5.59
C ALA A 54 -10.34 14.61 -5.74
N LEU A 55 -10.95 14.49 -6.93
CA LEU A 55 -11.95 13.47 -7.27
C LEU A 55 -11.32 12.19 -7.83
N ILE A 56 -10.27 12.28 -8.64
CA ILE A 56 -9.73 11.14 -9.40
C ILE A 56 -8.40 10.72 -8.81
N ASN A 57 -8.31 9.50 -8.28
CA ASN A 57 -7.12 8.94 -7.65
C ASN A 57 -6.79 7.57 -8.27
N ASP A 58 -5.50 7.28 -8.46
CA ASP A 58 -5.09 5.88 -8.58
C ASP A 58 -4.89 5.31 -7.17
N TRP A 59 -5.31 4.06 -6.96
CA TRP A 59 -5.31 3.39 -5.67
C TRP A 59 -4.83 1.93 -5.78
N GLY A 60 -4.08 1.49 -4.77
CA GLY A 60 -3.62 0.11 -4.66
C GLY A 60 -2.92 -0.15 -3.33
N GLY A 61 -2.10 -1.19 -3.29
CA GLY A 61 -1.32 -1.51 -2.10
C GLY A 61 -0.35 -2.63 -2.35
N ILE A 62 0.61 -2.75 -1.46
CA ILE A 62 1.65 -3.78 -1.50
C ILE A 62 1.77 -4.45 -0.14
N VAL A 63 2.24 -5.69 -0.15
CA VAL A 63 2.73 -6.36 1.05
C VAL A 63 4.04 -7.07 0.79
N TYR A 64 4.97 -6.92 1.73
CA TYR A 64 6.16 -7.75 1.83
C TYR A 64 6.03 -8.64 3.06
N MET A 65 5.96 -9.95 2.87
CA MET A 65 5.73 -10.92 3.93
C MET A 65 6.44 -12.23 3.60
N ASN A 66 7.12 -12.83 4.58
CA ASN A 66 7.84 -14.10 4.42
C ASN A 66 8.83 -14.10 3.25
N GLY A 67 9.57 -13.00 3.08
CA GLY A 67 10.56 -12.86 2.01
C GLY A 67 9.98 -12.60 0.61
N LYS A 68 8.65 -12.55 0.47
CA LYS A 68 7.93 -12.39 -0.81
C LYS A 68 7.20 -11.06 -0.88
N PHE A 69 7.09 -10.54 -2.09
CA PHE A 69 6.40 -9.30 -2.41
C PHE A 69 5.10 -9.58 -3.15
N TYR A 70 4.04 -8.88 -2.78
CA TYR A 70 2.72 -9.00 -3.38
C TYR A 70 2.16 -7.60 -3.61
N GLN A 71 1.37 -7.46 -4.67
CA GLN A 71 0.78 -6.19 -5.05
C GLN A 71 -0.68 -6.43 -5.41
N ALA A 72 -1.55 -5.58 -4.90
CA ALA A 72 -2.95 -5.58 -5.29
C ALA A 72 -3.10 -5.04 -6.71
N THR A 73 -4.18 -5.46 -7.37
CA THR A 73 -4.59 -4.96 -8.68
C THR A 73 -4.71 -3.43 -8.62
N PRO A 74 -3.93 -2.69 -9.45
CA PRO A 74 -4.01 -1.24 -9.50
C PRO A 74 -5.39 -0.78 -9.95
N ARG A 75 -6.04 0.07 -9.15
CA ARG A 75 -7.30 0.74 -9.50
C ARG A 75 -6.95 2.12 -10.01
N ARG A 76 -7.01 2.29 -11.33
CA ARG A 76 -6.72 3.59 -11.98
C ARG A 76 -7.99 4.41 -12.07
N ASP A 77 -7.83 5.72 -11.93
CA ASP A 77 -8.90 6.70 -12.10
C ASP A 77 -10.14 6.42 -11.22
N LEU A 78 -9.92 5.98 -9.97
CA LEU A 78 -10.97 5.80 -8.98
C LEU A 78 -11.57 7.16 -8.62
N GLU A 79 -12.88 7.30 -8.81
CA GLU A 79 -13.67 8.43 -8.33
C GLU A 79 -13.85 8.32 -6.81
N VAL A 80 -13.24 9.26 -6.08
CA VAL A 80 -13.25 9.34 -4.62
C VAL A 80 -14.29 10.36 -4.19
N TYR A 81 -15.24 9.93 -3.37
CA TYR A 81 -16.27 10.78 -2.78
C TYR A 81 -15.77 11.47 -1.51
N ASP A 82 -15.31 10.67 -0.53
CA ASP A 82 -14.61 11.14 0.66
C ASP A 82 -13.37 10.28 0.89
N ARG A 83 -12.19 10.89 0.93
CA ARG A 83 -10.92 10.18 1.10
C ARG A 83 -10.61 9.79 2.54
N VAL A 84 -11.35 10.31 3.52
CA VAL A 84 -11.12 10.05 4.94
C VAL A 84 -11.35 8.56 5.24
N GLY A 85 -10.46 7.95 6.02
CA GLY A 85 -10.60 6.54 6.43
C GLY A 85 -10.21 5.49 5.38
N MET A 86 -9.84 5.87 4.15
CA MET A 86 -9.36 4.89 3.14
C MET A 86 -8.12 4.11 3.63
N GLY A 87 -7.20 4.77 4.35
CA GLY A 87 -6.00 4.14 4.91
C GLY A 87 -6.31 3.19 6.08
N ASP A 88 -7.18 3.61 7.00
CA ASP A 88 -7.63 2.78 8.13
C ASP A 88 -8.42 1.55 7.63
N SER A 89 -9.22 1.75 6.60
CA SER A 89 -9.95 0.68 5.92
C SER A 89 -9.00 -0.27 5.19
N PHE A 90 -7.94 0.23 4.56
CA PHE A 90 -6.89 -0.62 4.00
C PHE A 90 -6.21 -1.48 5.09
N ALA A 91 -5.80 -0.87 6.19
CA ALA A 91 -5.15 -1.57 7.29
C ALA A 91 -6.07 -2.63 7.93
N SER A 92 -7.31 -2.26 8.24
CA SER A 92 -8.30 -3.19 8.81
C SER A 92 -8.66 -4.33 7.84
N GLY A 93 -8.77 -4.03 6.54
CA GLY A 93 -9.02 -5.05 5.51
C GLY A 93 -7.88 -6.07 5.42
N PHE A 94 -6.63 -5.61 5.48
CA PHE A 94 -5.47 -6.50 5.54
C PHE A 94 -5.49 -7.37 6.81
N ILE A 95 -5.67 -6.74 7.98
CA ILE A 95 -5.69 -7.44 9.27
C ILE A 95 -6.79 -8.50 9.30
N TYR A 96 -8.01 -8.13 8.89
CA TYR A 96 -9.13 -9.05 8.79
C TYR A 96 -8.80 -10.25 7.91
N ALA A 97 -8.24 -10.01 6.71
CA ALA A 97 -7.93 -11.07 5.78
C ALA A 97 -6.90 -12.07 6.35
N ILE A 98 -5.84 -11.56 6.99
CA ILE A 98 -4.83 -12.40 7.64
C ILE A 98 -5.42 -13.19 8.81
N LEU A 99 -6.21 -12.55 9.68
CA LEU A 99 -6.88 -13.22 10.81
C LEU A 99 -7.90 -14.26 10.35
N SER A 100 -8.47 -14.07 9.15
CA SER A 100 -9.39 -15.03 8.51
C SER A 100 -8.67 -16.17 7.77
N GLY A 101 -7.35 -16.27 7.87
CA GLY A 101 -6.56 -17.33 7.25
C GLY A 101 -6.32 -17.15 5.75
N LYS A 102 -6.55 -15.96 5.19
CA LYS A 102 -6.28 -15.68 3.78
C LYS A 102 -4.79 -15.56 3.51
N GLY A 103 -4.37 -15.94 2.30
CA GLY A 103 -2.99 -15.78 1.86
C GLY A 103 -2.60 -14.31 1.64
N PRO A 104 -1.29 -13.97 1.62
CA PRO A 104 -0.83 -12.58 1.52
C PRO A 104 -1.26 -11.84 0.25
N GLN A 105 -1.36 -12.53 -0.90
CA GLN A 105 -1.89 -11.94 -2.14
C GLN A 105 -3.38 -11.57 -1.98
N GLU A 106 -4.18 -12.48 -1.44
CA GLU A 106 -5.60 -12.22 -1.23
C GLU A 106 -5.81 -11.14 -0.16
N ALA A 107 -4.96 -11.11 0.87
CA ALA A 107 -5.01 -10.10 1.92
C ALA A 107 -4.73 -8.68 1.40
N VAL A 108 -3.76 -8.50 0.49
CA VAL A 108 -3.50 -7.18 -0.08
C VAL A 108 -4.61 -6.74 -1.05
N GLU A 109 -5.24 -7.68 -1.76
CA GLU A 109 -6.44 -7.39 -2.57
C GLU A 109 -7.62 -6.96 -1.71
N PHE A 110 -7.86 -7.65 -0.60
CA PHE A 110 -8.92 -7.32 0.35
C PHE A 110 -8.70 -5.93 0.97
N ALA A 111 -7.46 -5.65 1.38
CA ALA A 111 -7.05 -4.34 1.88
C ALA A 111 -7.32 -3.22 0.87
N ALA A 112 -6.87 -3.40 -0.38
CA ALA A 112 -7.07 -2.41 -1.43
C ALA A 112 -8.56 -2.23 -1.77
N ALA A 113 -9.35 -3.30 -1.81
CA ALA A 113 -10.79 -3.23 -2.05
C ALA A 113 -11.51 -2.50 -0.91
N HIS A 114 -11.21 -2.83 0.34
CA HIS A 114 -11.85 -2.22 1.51
C HIS A 114 -11.52 -0.72 1.61
N GLY A 115 -10.25 -0.35 1.38
CA GLY A 115 -9.85 1.05 1.30
C GLY A 115 -10.46 1.83 0.13
N ALA A 116 -10.71 1.16 -1.01
CA ALA A 116 -11.42 1.79 -2.13
C ALA A 116 -12.88 2.05 -1.77
N LEU A 117 -13.59 1.04 -1.23
CA LEU A 117 -15.00 1.16 -0.85
C LEU A 117 -15.23 2.31 0.13
N ALA A 118 -14.42 2.40 1.18
CA ALA A 118 -14.49 3.50 2.15
C ALA A 118 -14.31 4.88 1.52
N GLY A 119 -13.60 4.95 0.37
CA GLY A 119 -13.33 6.18 -0.34
C GLY A 119 -14.44 6.60 -1.33
N THR A 120 -15.32 5.67 -1.71
CA THR A 120 -16.22 5.81 -2.87
C THR A 120 -17.70 5.74 -2.52
N THR A 121 -18.05 5.53 -1.25
CA THR A 121 -19.43 5.43 -0.75
C THR A 121 -19.69 6.47 0.32
#